data_AF-A0A369W7U6-F1
#
_entry.id   AF-A0A369W7U6-F1
#
_cell.length_a   1.000
_cell.length_b   1.000
_cell.length_c   1.000
_cell.angle_alpha   90.00
_cell.angle_beta   90.00
_cell.angle_gamma   90.00
#
_symmetry.space_group_name_H-M   'P 1'
#
loop_
_entity.id
_entity.type
_entity.pdbx_description
1 polymer ?
#
loop_
_entity_poly.entity_id
_entity_poly.type
_entity_poly.pdbx_seq_one_letter_code
_entity_poly.pdbx_strand_id
1 'polypeptide(L)'
;MRHLIFLSLLALSSFAFSNEELLIENPDQVAQLSNVQANLDIVSTAVMACIESGNGHSDCLCQNQKAIIQFNTSVETLFHKYPELINHDLVRFMSSDGEWVTQSLQGISKQAGAGVLSCS
;
A
#
# COMPACT_ATOMS: atom_id res chain seq x y z
N MET A 1 -4.49 14.74 58.01
CA MET A 1 -4.28 15.23 56.62
C MET A 1 -3.03 14.60 56.05
N ARG A 2 -3.10 14.25 54.76
CA ARG A 2 -1.98 14.16 53.80
C ARG A 2 -1.43 12.76 53.46
N HIS A 3 -2.19 12.07 52.60
CA HIS A 3 -1.82 11.27 51.41
C HIS A 3 -0.73 10.19 51.57
N LEU A 4 -1.05 8.88 51.66
CA LEU A 4 -1.39 7.96 50.56
C LEU A 4 -0.55 8.17 49.29
N ILE A 5 0.46 7.32 49.07
CA ILE A 5 0.95 6.98 47.73
C ILE A 5 1.11 5.46 47.66
N PHE A 6 0.04 4.81 47.20
CA PHE A 6 0.08 3.45 46.68
C PHE A 6 0.99 3.46 45.44
N LEU A 7 2.12 2.77 45.50
CA LEU A 7 2.93 2.44 44.32
C LEU A 7 2.17 1.39 43.51
N SER A 8 1.20 1.84 42.71
CA SER A 8 0.69 1.06 41.59
C SER A 8 1.82 1.00 40.55
N LEU A 9 2.62 -0.07 40.60
CA LEU A 9 3.46 -0.49 39.48
C LEU A 9 2.54 -0.60 38.27
N LEU A 10 2.66 0.37 37.36
CA LEU A 10 2.05 0.34 36.05
C LEU A 10 2.53 -0.92 35.35
N ALA A 11 1.74 -1.99 35.45
CA ALA A 11 1.58 -2.95 34.38
C ALA A 11 0.86 -2.23 33.22
N LEU A 12 1.51 -1.23 32.64
CA LEU A 12 1.30 -0.95 31.23
C LEU A 12 2.14 -1.99 30.52
N SER A 13 1.60 -3.20 30.40
CA SER A 13 1.88 -4.00 29.22
C SER A 13 1.56 -3.06 28.05
N SER A 14 2.61 -2.47 27.49
CA SER A 14 2.55 -1.85 26.18
C SER A 14 1.99 -2.94 25.28
N PHE A 15 0.68 -2.89 25.03
CA PHE A 15 0.11 -3.59 23.89
C PHE A 15 0.72 -2.89 22.68
N ALA A 16 1.94 -3.30 22.34
CA ALA A 16 2.41 -3.18 20.98
C ALA A 16 1.47 -4.08 20.20
N PHE A 17 0.40 -3.48 19.68
CA PHE A 17 -0.29 -4.07 18.55
C PHE A 17 0.78 -4.18 17.47
N SER A 18 1.37 -5.37 17.37
CA SER A 18 1.95 -5.81 16.11
C SER A 18 0.84 -5.55 15.10
N ASN A 19 1.05 -4.67 14.12
CA ASN A 19 0.14 -4.60 12.97
C ASN A 19 0.18 -6.00 12.37
N GLU A 20 -0.76 -6.86 12.77
CA GLU A 20 -0.76 -8.27 12.40
C GLU A 20 -0.85 -8.29 10.87
N GLU A 21 0.24 -8.74 10.28
CA GLU A 21 0.34 -9.03 8.87
C GLU A 21 -0.80 -9.99 8.54
N LEU A 22 -1.79 -9.52 7.79
CA LEU A 22 -2.92 -10.35 7.42
C LEU A 22 -2.49 -11.28 6.29
N LEU A 23 -2.48 -12.58 6.56
CA LEU A 23 -2.26 -13.60 5.54
C LEU A 23 -3.51 -13.71 4.65
N ILE A 24 -3.31 -13.51 3.34
CA ILE A 24 -4.37 -13.59 2.34
C ILE A 24 -4.20 -14.88 1.54
N GLU A 25 -5.14 -15.81 1.71
CA GLU A 25 -5.18 -17.10 1.01
C GLU A 25 -6.32 -17.18 -0.02
N ASN A 26 -7.28 -16.24 0.03
CA ASN A 26 -8.37 -16.21 -0.92
C ASN A 26 -7.84 -15.90 -2.33
N PRO A 27 -8.03 -16.79 -3.33
CA PRO A 27 -7.41 -16.64 -4.64
C PRO A 27 -7.86 -15.39 -5.39
N ASP A 28 -9.10 -14.94 -5.19
CA ASP A 28 -9.61 -13.72 -5.81
C ASP A 28 -9.00 -12.46 -5.17
N GLN A 29 -8.72 -12.48 -3.87
CA GLN A 29 -8.00 -11.38 -3.19
C GLN A 29 -6.54 -11.36 -3.62
N VAL A 30 -5.87 -12.53 -3.64
CA VAL A 30 -4.50 -12.70 -4.14
C VAL A 30 -4.37 -12.18 -5.57
N ALA A 31 -5.32 -12.49 -6.46
CA ALA A 31 -5.30 -12.02 -7.83
C ALA A 31 -5.42 -10.49 -7.93
N GLN A 32 -6.28 -9.86 -7.12
CA GLN A 32 -6.40 -8.40 -7.10
C GLN A 32 -5.15 -7.72 -6.54
N LEU A 33 -4.58 -8.25 -5.45
CA LEU A 33 -3.33 -7.75 -4.86
C LEU A 33 -2.15 -7.89 -5.83
N SER A 34 -2.05 -9.03 -6.52
CA SER A 34 -1.03 -9.26 -7.55
C SER A 34 -1.20 -8.30 -8.73
N ASN A 35 -2.42 -8.00 -9.15
CA ASN A 35 -2.70 -7.01 -10.20
C ASN A 35 -2.29 -5.59 -9.77
N VAL A 36 -2.52 -5.20 -8.51
CA VAL A 36 -2.05 -3.92 -7.97
C VAL A 36 -0.53 -3.86 -7.98
N GLN A 37 0.16 -4.92 -7.51
CA GLN A 37 1.62 -5.00 -7.53
C GLN A 37 2.18 -4.86 -8.94
N ALA A 38 1.62 -5.61 -9.91
CA ALA A 38 2.07 -5.54 -11.30
C ALA A 38 1.90 -4.12 -11.90
N ASN A 39 0.78 -3.44 -11.62
CA ASN A 39 0.56 -2.07 -12.08
C ASN A 39 1.54 -1.08 -11.41
N LEU A 40 1.84 -1.27 -10.12
CA LEU A 40 2.83 -0.46 -9.41
C LEU A 40 4.22 -0.64 -10.03
N ASP A 41 4.60 -1.88 -10.34
CA ASP A 41 5.91 -2.20 -10.95
C ASP A 41 6.04 -1.58 -12.34
N ILE A 42 4.96 -1.60 -13.14
CA ILE A 42 4.91 -0.92 -14.45
C ILE A 42 5.12 0.59 -14.29
N VAL A 43 4.37 1.23 -13.37
CA VAL A 43 4.51 2.67 -13.11
C VAL A 43 5.92 3.01 -12.65
N SER A 44 6.44 2.27 -11.66
CA SER A 44 7.76 2.48 -11.09
C SER A 44 8.85 2.36 -12.16
N THR A 45 8.82 1.27 -12.93
CA THR A 45 9.81 1.01 -13.99
C THR A 45 9.76 2.09 -15.07
N ALA A 46 8.57 2.47 -15.54
CA ALA A 46 8.43 3.41 -16.64
C ALA A 46 8.78 4.85 -16.22
N VAL A 47 8.38 5.27 -15.01
CA VAL A 47 8.74 6.59 -14.47
C VAL A 47 10.24 6.66 -14.20
N MET A 48 10.83 5.63 -13.61
CA MET A 48 12.28 5.56 -13.36
C MET A 48 13.07 5.61 -14.67
N ALA A 49 12.71 4.81 -15.66
CA ALA A 49 13.39 4.83 -16.97
C ALA A 49 13.31 6.22 -17.64
N CYS A 50 12.17 6.91 -17.50
CA CYS A 50 12.04 8.28 -17.99
C CYS A 50 12.95 9.26 -17.24
N ILE A 51 13.05 9.16 -15.91
CA ILE A 51 13.95 10.01 -15.11
C ILE A 51 15.42 9.72 -15.49
N GLU A 52 15.79 8.46 -15.64
CA GLU A 52 17.13 8.03 -16.05
C GLU A 52 17.50 8.52 -17.46
N SER A 53 16.51 8.75 -18.33
CA SER A 53 16.72 9.37 -19.64
C SER A 53 16.97 10.89 -19.59
N GLY A 54 16.90 11.51 -18.41
CA GLY A 54 17.20 12.92 -18.17
C GLY A 54 15.98 13.85 -18.16
N ASN A 55 14.76 13.31 -18.23
CA ASN A 55 13.53 14.10 -18.14
C ASN A 55 13.21 14.50 -16.69
N GLY A 56 12.47 15.60 -16.52
CA GLY A 56 11.98 16.04 -15.22
C GLY A 56 10.95 15.05 -14.64
N HIS A 57 10.91 14.94 -13.31
CA HIS A 57 9.97 14.05 -12.62
C HIS A 57 8.51 14.29 -13.03
N SER A 58 8.08 15.55 -13.10
CA SER A 58 6.71 15.91 -13.51
C SER A 58 6.41 15.47 -14.94
N ASP A 59 7.35 15.65 -15.87
CA ASP A 59 7.19 15.23 -17.26
C ASP A 59 7.06 13.71 -17.35
N CYS A 60 7.85 12.98 -16.56
CA CYS A 60 7.79 11.52 -16.51
C CYS A 60 6.48 10.99 -15.93
N LEU A 61 5.94 11.62 -14.90
CA LEU A 61 4.62 11.29 -14.40
C LEU A 61 3.55 11.52 -15.48
N CYS A 62 3.67 12.60 -16.26
CA CYS A 62 2.73 12.91 -17.33
C CYS A 62 2.83 11.99 -18.54
N GLN A 63 4.04 11.65 -18.98
CA GLN A 63 4.26 10.66 -20.04
C GLN A 63 3.68 9.29 -19.67
N ASN A 64 3.68 8.95 -18.37
CA ASN A 64 3.18 7.69 -17.84
C ASN A 64 1.79 7.79 -17.18
N GLN A 65 1.04 8.87 -17.46
CA GLN A 65 -0.26 9.13 -16.82
C GLN A 65 -1.24 7.97 -16.97
N LYS A 66 -1.25 7.30 -18.13
CA LYS A 66 -2.12 6.14 -18.37
C LYS A 66 -1.83 4.97 -17.42
N ALA A 67 -0.56 4.65 -17.20
CA ALA A 67 -0.16 3.58 -16.28
C ALA A 67 -0.50 3.96 -14.82
N ILE A 68 -0.32 5.23 -14.47
CA ILE A 68 -0.67 5.75 -13.14
C ILE A 68 -2.18 5.68 -12.90
N ILE A 69 -3.00 6.06 -13.88
CA ILE A 69 -4.46 5.91 -13.81
C ILE A 69 -4.83 4.44 -13.62
N GLN A 70 -4.22 3.52 -14.36
CA GLN A 70 -4.48 2.08 -14.23
C GLN A 70 -4.13 1.55 -12.84
N PHE A 71 -2.98 1.94 -12.29
CA PHE A 71 -2.61 1.64 -10.92
C PHE A 71 -3.67 2.17 -9.93
N ASN A 72 -4.04 3.45 -10.04
CA ASN A 72 -5.03 4.08 -9.16
C ASN A 72 -6.38 3.37 -9.21
N THR A 73 -6.88 3.05 -10.42
CA THR A 73 -8.13 2.31 -10.60
C THR A 73 -8.03 0.90 -10.01
N SER A 74 -6.89 0.21 -10.13
CA SER A 74 -6.73 -1.12 -9.53
C SER A 74 -6.76 -1.09 -8.00
N VAL A 75 -6.16 -0.06 -7.38
CA VAL A 75 -6.22 0.15 -5.93
C VAL A 75 -7.64 0.49 -5.47
N GLU A 76 -8.34 1.37 -6.20
CA GLU A 76 -9.75 1.68 -5.92
C GLU A 76 -10.63 0.43 -6.01
N THR A 77 -10.44 -0.37 -7.06
CA THR A 77 -11.17 -1.63 -7.27
C THR A 77 -10.93 -2.61 -6.13
N LEU A 78 -9.69 -2.77 -5.68
CA LEU A 78 -9.33 -3.63 -4.56
C LEU A 78 -10.11 -3.24 -3.30
N PHE A 79 -10.04 -1.97 -2.89
CA PHE A 79 -10.67 -1.51 -1.66
C PHE A 79 -12.19 -1.38 -1.77
N HIS A 80 -12.74 -1.18 -2.97
CA HIS A 80 -14.18 -1.24 -3.18
C HIS A 80 -14.71 -2.67 -3.05
N LYS A 81 -13.99 -3.66 -3.60
CA LYS A 81 -14.39 -5.06 -3.55
C LYS A 81 -14.16 -5.70 -2.18
N TYR A 82 -13.11 -5.28 -1.48
CA TYR A 82 -12.70 -5.81 -0.18
C TYR A 82 -12.49 -4.67 0.84
N PRO A 83 -13.57 -4.02 1.27
CA PRO A 83 -13.49 -2.85 2.16
C PRO A 83 -12.87 -3.18 3.52
N GLU A 84 -12.93 -4.44 3.96
CA GLU A 84 -12.28 -4.90 5.19
C GLU A 84 -10.77 -4.70 5.18
N LEU A 85 -10.13 -4.77 4.00
CA LEU A 85 -8.68 -4.64 3.84
C LEU A 85 -8.19 -3.24 4.23
N ILE A 86 -9.03 -2.21 4.17
CA ILE A 86 -8.66 -0.83 4.56
C ILE A 86 -8.16 -0.75 6.02
N ASN A 87 -8.62 -1.65 6.89
CA ASN A 87 -8.27 -1.65 8.31
C ASN A 87 -6.94 -2.35 8.61
N HIS A 88 -6.33 -2.99 7.61
CA HIS A 88 -5.05 -3.68 7.75
C HIS A 88 -3.93 -2.82 7.18
N ASP A 89 -2.81 -2.74 7.89
CA ASP A 89 -1.63 -2.02 7.39
C ASP A 89 -0.84 -2.87 6.39
N LEU A 90 -0.51 -4.10 6.78
CA LEU A 90 0.25 -5.05 5.98
C LEU A 90 -0.59 -6.27 5.65
N VAL A 91 -0.51 -6.70 4.39
CA VAL A 91 -0.97 -8.02 3.96
C VAL A 91 0.20 -8.82 3.43
N ARG A 92 0.12 -10.14 3.57
CA ARG A 92 1.03 -11.07 2.92
C ARG A 92 0.28 -12.10 2.12
N PHE A 93 0.76 -12.38 0.92
CA PHE A 93 0.19 -13.37 0.02
C PHE A 93 1.29 -14.05 -0.80
N MET A 94 0.98 -15.24 -1.31
CA MET A 94 1.86 -15.92 -2.27
C MET A 94 1.41 -15.54 -3.69
N SER A 95 2.29 -14.92 -4.47
CA SER A 95 2.02 -14.57 -5.86
C SER A 95 1.96 -15.82 -6.75
N SER A 96 1.48 -15.64 -7.99
CA SER A 96 1.28 -16.76 -8.93
C SER A 96 2.57 -17.47 -9.35
N ASP A 97 3.72 -16.82 -9.19
CA ASP A 97 5.06 -17.39 -9.40
C ASP A 97 5.63 -18.12 -8.17
N GLY A 98 4.89 -18.13 -7.05
CA GLY A 98 5.26 -18.83 -5.82
C GLY A 98 6.08 -17.99 -4.84
N GLU A 99 6.26 -16.69 -5.10
CA GLU A 99 6.99 -15.80 -4.21
C GLU A 99 6.07 -15.22 -3.11
N TRP A 100 6.63 -14.98 -1.93
CA TRP A 100 5.89 -14.33 -0.85
C TRP A 100 6.00 -12.81 -0.97
N VAL A 101 4.87 -12.14 -1.16
CA VAL A 101 4.78 -10.68 -1.25
C VAL A 101 4.20 -10.12 0.03
N THR A 102 4.86 -9.12 0.61
CA THR A 102 4.32 -8.31 1.72
C THR A 102 4.01 -6.91 1.20
N GLN A 103 2.76 -6.49 1.29
CA GLN A 103 2.28 -5.23 0.74
C GLN A 103 1.69 -4.36 1.85
N SER A 104 2.15 -3.10 1.92
CA SER A 104 1.46 -2.08 2.73
C SER A 104 0.25 -1.55 1.98
N LEU A 105 -0.94 -1.79 2.54
CA LEU A 105 -2.22 -1.32 2.02
C LEU A 105 -2.37 0.20 2.19
N GLN A 106 -1.91 0.73 3.31
CA GLN A 106 -1.85 2.18 3.51
C GLN A 106 -0.88 2.85 2.52
N GLY A 107 0.24 2.18 2.21
CA GLY A 107 1.22 2.63 1.23
C GLY A 107 0.60 2.79 -0.17
N ILE A 108 0.01 1.73 -0.71
CA ILE A 108 -0.63 1.77 -2.04
C ILE A 108 -1.81 2.73 -2.09
N SER A 109 -2.59 2.83 -1.01
CA SER A 109 -3.71 3.78 -0.92
C SER A 109 -3.22 5.22 -1.01
N LYS A 110 -2.16 5.58 -0.27
CA LYS A 110 -1.56 6.92 -0.31
C LYS A 110 -0.94 7.24 -1.67
N GLN A 111 -0.26 6.29 -2.29
CA GLN A 111 0.35 6.46 -3.62
C GLN A 111 -0.74 6.66 -4.69
N ALA A 112 -1.80 5.85 -4.67
CA ALA A 112 -2.92 6.01 -5.59
C ALA A 112 -3.69 7.32 -5.38
N GLY A 113 -3.79 7.76 -4.12
CA GLY A 113 -4.48 8.98 -3.71
C GLY A 113 -3.65 10.27 -3.82
N ALA A 114 -2.40 10.22 -4.28
CA ALA A 114 -1.50 11.38 -4.36
C ALA A 114 -1.92 12.47 -5.37
N GLY A 115 -3.11 12.35 -5.96
CA GLY A 115 -3.77 13.40 -6.74
C GLY A 115 -3.84 13.11 -8.23
N VAL A 116 -4.80 13.74 -8.91
CA VAL A 116 -4.89 13.75 -10.37
C VAL A 116 -3.71 14.55 -10.89
N LEU A 117 -2.82 13.90 -11.65
CA LEU A 117 -1.72 14.57 -12.34
C LEU A 117 -2.29 15.64 -13.28
N SER A 118 -1.97 16.90 -13.02
CA SER A 118 -2.28 18.00 -13.94
C SER A 118 -1.15 18.08 -14.97
N CYS A 119 -1.35 17.37 -16.07
CA CYS A 119 -0.47 17.41 -17.21
C CYS A 119 -0.95 18.50 -18.16
N SER A 120 -0.16 19.58 -18.26
CA SER A 120 -0.42 20.74 -19.12
C SER A 120 0.16 20.57 -20.50
#